data_AF-A0A662KAN9-F1
#
_entry.id   AF-A0A662KAN9-F1
#
_cell.length_a   1.000
_cell.length_b   1.000
_cell.length_c   1.000
_cell.angle_alpha   90.00
_cell.angle_beta   90.00
_cell.angle_gamma   90.00
#
_symmetry.space_group_name_H-M   'P 1'
#
loop_
_entity.id
_entity.type
_entity.pdbx_description
1 polymer ?
#
loop_
_entity_poly.entity_id
_entity_poly.type
_entity_poly.pdbx_seq_one_letter_code
_entity_poly.pdbx_strand_id
1 'polypeptide(L)' 'MRDVAVIGIGLTKFGELWDKSFRNLIAEAGSKAILDSGISGKEINALYIGSMSAGRFIGQEHVGALVADSSGFAHMHI' A
#
# COMPACT_ATOMS: atom_id res chain seq x y z
N MET A 1 -5.50 19.69 18.93
CA MET A 1 -5.41 19.38 17.49
C MET A 1 -3.95 19.55 17.09
N ARG A 2 -3.39 18.65 16.28
CA ARG A 2 -1.99 18.69 15.85
C ARG A 2 -1.94 18.89 14.34
N ASP A 3 -0.97 19.63 13.85
CA ASP A 3 -0.75 19.80 12.41
C ASP A 3 -0.32 18.48 11.76
N VAL A 4 -0.68 18.31 10.49
CA VAL A 4 -0.39 17.11 9.70
C VAL A 4 0.25 17.53 8.38
N ALA A 5 1.26 16.79 7.95
CA ALA A 5 1.94 17.01 6.68
C ALA A 5 1.95 15.72 5.84
N VAL A 6 1.92 15.87 4.52
CA VAL A 6 2.21 14.79 3.57
C VAL A 6 3.68 14.90 3.20
N ILE A 7 4.45 13.86 3.53
CA ILE A 7 5.90 13.86 3.32
C ILE A 7 6.36 13.02 2.13
N GLY A 8 5.48 12.20 1.53
CA GLY A 8 5.80 11.45 0.32
C GLY A 8 4.57 10.88 -0.37
N ILE A 9 4.68 10.63 -1.67
CA ILE A 9 3.59 10.11 -2.52
C ILE A 9 4.09 8.98 -3.43
N GLY A 10 3.17 8.09 -3.81
CA GLY A 10 3.47 6.98 -4.71
C GLY A 10 2.27 6.59 -5.54
N LEU A 11 2.47 6.43 -6.84
CA LEU A 11 1.42 6.10 -7.80
C LEU A 11 1.93 5.06 -8.81
N THR A 12 1.07 4.13 -9.20
CA THR A 12 1.30 3.26 -10.35
C THR A 12 0.87 3.97 -11.63
N LYS A 13 1.25 3.42 -12.79
CA LYS A 13 0.59 3.80 -14.05
C LYS A 13 -0.90 3.44 -13.96
N PHE A 14 -1.77 4.21 -14.60
CA PHE A 14 -3.19 3.88 -14.73
C PHE A 14 -3.44 3.30 -16.13
N GLY A 15 -4.33 2.31 -16.20
CA GLY A 15 -4.72 1.67 -17.45
C GLY A 15 -4.85 0.16 -17.29
N GLU A 16 -4.75 -0.52 -18.42
CA GLU A 16 -4.87 -1.97 -18.52
C GLU A 16 -3.52 -2.64 -18.25
N LEU A 17 -3.31 -3.08 -17.01
CA LEU A 17 -2.05 -3.64 -16.54
C LEU A 17 -2.16 -5.16 -16.38
N TRP A 18 -2.37 -5.86 -17.49
CA TRP A 18 -2.63 -7.29 -17.50
C TRP A 18 -1.48 -8.15 -16.95
N ASP A 19 -0.26 -7.60 -16.95
CA ASP A 19 0.96 -8.22 -16.43
C ASP A 19 1.16 -7.99 -14.92
N LYS A 20 0.32 -7.18 -14.27
CA LYS A 20 0.46 -6.83 -12.85
C LYS A 20 -0.69 -7.39 -12.02
N SER A 21 -0.32 -8.09 -10.95
CA SER A 21 -1.29 -8.48 -9.93
C SER A 21 -1.65 -7.30 -9.02
N PHE A 22 -2.78 -7.43 -8.31
CA PHE A 22 -3.17 -6.48 -7.26
C PHE A 22 -2.07 -6.28 -6.20
N ARG A 23 -1.37 -7.34 -5.80
CA ARG A 23 -0.23 -7.28 -4.88
C ARG A 23 0.92 -6.45 -5.45
N ASN A 24 1.22 -6.59 -6.75
CA ASN A 24 2.26 -5.80 -7.39
C ASN A 24 1.91 -4.31 -7.42
N LEU A 25 0.65 -3.96 -7.69
CA LEU A 25 0.20 -2.57 -7.71
C LEU A 25 0.34 -1.89 -6.34
N ILE A 26 -0.09 -2.58 -5.28
CA ILE A 26 0.04 -2.10 -3.91
C ILE A 26 1.52 -1.91 -3.54
N ALA A 27 2.35 -2.93 -3.78
CA ALA A 27 3.77 -2.88 -3.43
C ALA A 27 4.51 -1.78 -4.19
N GLU A 28 4.19 -1.58 -5.47
CA GLU A 28 4.80 -0.52 -6.29
C GLU A 28 4.42 0.88 -5.78
N ALA A 29 3.13 1.16 -5.55
CA ALA A 29 2.69 2.45 -5.04
C ALA A 29 3.26 2.74 -3.64
N GLY A 30 3.18 1.76 -2.73
CA GLY A 30 3.68 1.89 -1.36
C GLY A 30 5.20 2.12 -1.32
N SER A 31 5.96 1.34 -2.09
CA SER A 31 7.43 1.50 -2.13
C SER A 31 7.84 2.87 -2.67
N LYS A 32 7.15 3.40 -3.70
CA LYS A 32 7.41 4.75 -4.20
C LYS A 32 7.14 5.82 -3.14
N ALA A 33 6.04 5.72 -2.40
CA ALA A 33 5.71 6.67 -1.34
C ALA A 33 6.72 6.65 -0.18
N ILE A 34 7.21 5.47 0.20
CA ILE A 34 8.26 5.33 1.23
C ILE A 34 9.58 5.94 0.76
N LEU A 35 9.97 5.67 -0.49
CA LEU A 35 11.19 6.25 -1.07
C LEU A 35 11.12 7.78 -1.18
N ASP A 36 9.98 8.31 -1.63
CA ASP A 36 9.75 9.75 -1.78
C ASP A 36 9.75 10.49 -0.43
N SER A 37 9.26 9.83 0.64
CA SER A 37 9.25 10.40 1.98
C SER A 37 10.59 10.37 2.72
N GLY A 38 11.57 9.60 2.22
CA GLY A 38 12.90 9.50 2.83
C GLY A 38 12.92 8.79 4.19
N ILE A 39 11.82 8.15 4.61
CA ILE A 39 11.75 7.37 5.85
C ILE A 39 11.98 5.88 5.58
N SER A 40 12.32 5.15 6.64
CA SER A 40 12.30 3.69 6.63
C SER A 40 10.89 3.15 6.84
N GLY A 41 10.58 1.97 6.29
CA GLY A 41 9.35 1.25 6.62
C GLY A 41 9.18 0.97 8.12
N LYS A 42 10.26 0.95 8.90
CA LYS A 42 10.24 0.81 10.37
C LYS A 42 9.63 2.01 11.11
N GLU A 43 9.52 3.15 10.45
CA GLU A 43 8.96 4.38 11.03
C GLU A 43 7.45 4.49 10.78
N ILE A 44 6.87 3.58 9.98
CA ILE A 44 5.43 3.51 9.75
C ILE A 44 4.77 2.86 10.97
N ASN A 45 3.71 3.48 11.49
CA ASN A 45 2.99 2.97 12.66
C ASN A 45 1.60 2.39 12.35
N ALA A 46 1.06 2.67 11.17
CA ALA A 46 -0.26 2.21 10.77
C ALA A 46 -0.43 2.28 9.25
N LEU A 47 -1.31 1.44 8.71
CA LEU A 47 -1.74 1.46 7.31
C LEU A 47 -3.26 1.64 7.23
N TYR A 48 -3.71 2.49 6.32
CA TYR A 48 -5.13 2.67 6.02
C TYR A 48 -5.35 2.38 4.54
N ILE A 49 -6.16 1.36 4.24
CA ILE A 49 -6.32 0.82 2.90
C ILE A 49 -7.78 0.94 2.45
N GLY A 50 -7.96 1.46 1.23
CA GLY A 50 -9.24 1.46 0.52
C GLY A 50 -9.14 0.65 -0.77
N SER A 51 -10.05 -0.31 -0.95
CA SER A 51 -10.23 -1.04 -2.20
C SER A 51 -11.68 -1.40 -2.37
N MET A 52 -12.26 -1.06 -3.52
CA MET A 52 -13.66 -1.35 -3.84
C MET A 52 -13.81 -2.69 -4.57
N SER A 53 -12.81 -3.06 -5.37
CA SER A 53 -13.01 -3.99 -6.47
C SER A 53 -12.33 -5.36 -6.24
N ALA A 54 -11.48 -5.47 -5.21
CA ALA A 54 -10.73 -6.68 -4.90
C ALA A 54 -11.64 -7.89 -4.62
N GLY A 55 -12.68 -7.73 -3.79
CA GLY A 55 -13.63 -8.80 -3.49
C GLY A 55 -14.38 -9.29 -4.75
N ARG A 56 -14.79 -8.35 -5.61
CA ARG A 56 -15.63 -8.67 -6.77
C ARG A 56 -14.87 -9.32 -7.92
N PHE A 57 -13.65 -8.84 -8.23
CA PHE A 57 -12.92 -9.26 -9.43
C PHE A 57 -11.86 -10.32 -9.19
N ILE A 58 -11.28 -10.36 -7.99
CA ILE A 58 -10.20 -11.32 -7.66
C ILE A 58 -10.54 -12.19 -6.44
N GLY A 59 -11.76 -12.10 -5.91
CA GLY A 59 -12.20 -12.88 -4.75
C GLY A 59 -11.43 -12.55 -3.47
N GLN A 60 -10.78 -11.38 -3.41
CA GLN A 60 -9.91 -11.01 -2.31
C GLN A 60 -10.61 -10.05 -1.36
N GLU A 61 -10.98 -10.59 -0.21
CA GLU A 61 -11.43 -9.83 0.96
C GLU A 61 -10.26 -9.51 1.90
N HIS A 62 -10.55 -8.93 3.06
CA HIS A 62 -9.54 -8.70 4.12
C HIS A 62 -8.27 -8.00 3.59
N VAL A 63 -8.48 -7.00 2.73
CA VAL A 63 -7.45 -6.33 1.93
C VAL A 63 -6.36 -5.71 2.79
N GLY A 64 -6.70 -5.20 3.98
CA GLY A 64 -5.72 -4.62 4.91
C GLY A 64 -4.63 -5.61 5.31
N ALA A 65 -5.01 -6.83 5.71
CA ALA A 65 -4.03 -7.86 6.08
C ALA A 65 -3.21 -8.32 4.87
N LEU A 66 -3.84 -8.43 3.71
CA LEU A 66 -3.13 -8.73 2.47
C LEU A 66 -2.04 -7.69 2.16
N VAL A 67 -2.36 -6.41 2.31
CA VAL A 67 -1.41 -5.32 2.05
C VAL A 67 -0.30 -5.33 3.08
N ALA A 68 -0.62 -5.46 4.36
CA ALA A 68 0.38 -5.54 5.42
C ALA A 68 1.37 -6.70 5.16
N ASP A 69 0.87 -7.88 4.78
CA ASP A 69 1.71 -9.03 4.41
C ASP A 69 2.54 -8.76 3.15
N SER A 70 1.90 -8.33 2.06
CA SER A 70 2.56 -8.13 0.76
C SER A 70 3.59 -7.00 0.76
N SER A 71 3.47 -6.05 1.68
CA SER A 71 4.42 -4.95 1.87
C SER A 71 5.48 -5.24 2.95
N GLY A 72 5.50 -6.45 3.51
CA GLY A 72 6.49 -6.86 4.52
C GLY A 72 6.23 -6.31 5.92
N PHE A 73 5.05 -5.75 6.17
CA PHE A 73 4.66 -5.22 7.49
C PHE A 73 4.00 -6.25 8.40
N ALA A 74 3.66 -7.46 7.93
CA ALA A 74 2.97 -8.45 8.77
C ALA A 74 3.72 -8.88 10.04
N HIS A 75 5.05 -8.72 10.08
CA HIS A 75 5.87 -8.99 11.26
C HIS A 75 6.21 -7.72 12.05
N MET A 76 5.74 -6.56 11.59
CA MET A 76 5.91 -5.26 12.21
C MET A 76 4.63 -4.99 12.97
N HIS A 77 4.72 -4.63 14.25
CA HIS A 77 3.55 -4.37 15.09
C HIS A 77 2.91 -3.02 14.73
N ILE A 78 2.33 -2.94 13.53
CA ILE A 78 1.70 -1.75 12.93
C ILE A 78 0.25 -2.03 12.53
#